data_AF-A0A2V8X9S6-F1
#
_entry.id   AF-A0A2V8X9S6-F1
#
_cell.length_a   1.000
_cell.length_b   1.000
_cell.length_c   1.000
_cell.angle_alpha   90.00
_cell.angle_beta   90.00
_cell.angle_gamma   90.00
#
_symmetry.space_group_name_H-M   'P 1'
#
loop_
_entity.id
_entity.type
_entity.pdbx_description
1 polymer ?
#
loop_
_entity_poly.entity_id
_entity_poly.type
_entity_poly.pdbx_seq_one_letter_code
_entity_poly.pdbx_strand_id
1 'polypeptide(L)'
;MPFSTAATDAITRRAPKFISPKAHAVIDYLMIGTFFVTGALFWRRNRRAAISALMCGGAELTNTLFTDYPGGVAPVISFPFHRKIDFGLAAMTATMPEFMSFHGHPENKFFVTQAAIITAVTNLTNTGRRRCFSEKRRLGAA
;
A
#
# COMPACT_ATOMS: atom_id res chain seq x y z
N MET A 1 5.54 14.85 -4.56
CA MET A 1 5.87 13.46 -4.17
C MET A 1 7.16 13.50 -3.38
N PRO A 2 7.26 12.83 -2.23
CA PRO A 2 8.52 12.63 -1.52
C PRO A 2 9.59 12.03 -2.44
N PHE A 3 10.86 12.33 -2.21
CA PHE A 3 11.94 11.96 -3.14
C PHE A 3 12.03 10.44 -3.38
N SER A 4 11.87 9.62 -2.34
CA SER A 4 11.96 8.16 -2.45
C SER A 4 10.87 7.56 -3.34
N THR A 5 9.63 8.04 -3.25
CA THR A 5 8.54 7.60 -4.10
C THR A 5 8.70 8.12 -5.52
N ALA A 6 9.17 9.37 -5.70
CA ALA A 6 9.45 9.92 -7.02
C ALA A 6 10.55 9.14 -7.77
N ALA A 7 11.66 8.83 -7.08
CA ALA A 7 12.75 8.03 -7.64
C ALA A 7 12.29 6.62 -7.99
N THR A 8 11.56 5.97 -7.07
CA THR A 8 11.01 4.63 -7.31
C THR A 8 10.02 4.62 -8.46
N ASP A 9 9.15 5.62 -8.55
CA ASP A 9 8.21 5.76 -9.67
C ASP A 9 8.94 5.90 -10.99
N ALA A 10 9.93 6.80 -11.08
CA ALA A 10 10.72 7.01 -12.29
C ALA A 10 11.37 5.70 -12.80
N ILE A 11 11.88 4.88 -11.89
CA ILE A 11 12.51 3.59 -12.20
C ILE A 11 11.47 2.54 -12.63
N THR A 12 10.37 2.42 -11.88
CA THR A 12 9.46 1.26 -11.99
C THR A 12 8.28 1.49 -12.92
N ARG A 13 7.90 2.74 -13.20
CA ARG A 13 6.69 3.08 -13.98
C ARG A 13 6.70 2.48 -15.39
N ARG A 14 7.86 2.43 -16.05
CA ARG A 14 8.01 1.86 -17.40
C ARG A 14 8.53 0.41 -17.41
N ALA A 15 8.83 -0.16 -16.25
CA ALA A 15 9.30 -1.54 -16.15
C ALA A 15 8.20 -2.55 -16.49
N PRO A 16 8.56 -3.78 -16.92
CA PRO A 16 7.62 -4.86 -17.20
C PRO A 16 6.65 -5.10 -16.04
N LYS A 17 5.38 -5.37 -16.36
CA LYS A 17 4.31 -5.61 -15.38
C LYS A 17 4.17 -7.11 -15.13
N PHE A 18 4.80 -7.62 -14.08
CA PHE A 18 4.86 -9.06 -13.79
C PHE A 18 4.19 -9.46 -12.47
N ILE A 19 3.86 -8.51 -11.59
CA ILE A 19 3.11 -8.81 -10.37
C ILE A 19 1.65 -9.03 -10.74
N SER A 20 1.11 -10.22 -10.47
CA SER A 20 -0.31 -10.52 -10.71
C SER A 20 -1.20 -9.87 -9.64
N PRO A 21 -2.51 -9.64 -9.90
CA PRO A 21 -3.42 -9.11 -8.88
C PRO A 21 -3.47 -9.95 -7.60
N LYS A 22 -3.34 -11.28 -7.71
CA LYS A 22 -3.27 -12.18 -6.54
C LYS A 22 -1.97 -11.98 -5.75
N ALA A 23 -0.84 -11.84 -6.45
CA ALA A 23 0.44 -11.58 -5.78
C ALA A 23 0.46 -10.22 -5.10
N HIS A 24 -0.13 -9.19 -5.72
CA HIS A 24 -0.30 -7.87 -5.13
C HIS A 24 -1.10 -7.95 -3.81
N ALA A 25 -2.26 -8.58 -3.81
CA ALA A 25 -3.08 -8.74 -2.60
C ALA A 25 -2.32 -9.43 -1.44
N VAL A 26 -1.49 -10.44 -1.75
CA VAL A 26 -0.63 -11.09 -0.74
C VAL A 26 0.40 -10.09 -0.18
N ILE A 27 1.01 -9.28 -1.04
CA ILE A 27 1.98 -8.27 -0.62
C ILE A 27 1.31 -7.23 0.28
N ASP A 28 0.10 -6.77 -0.04
CA ASP A 28 -0.62 -5.80 0.80
C ASP A 28 -0.83 -6.33 2.23
N TYR A 29 -1.27 -7.59 2.37
CA TYR A 29 -1.43 -8.21 3.69
C TYR A 29 -0.10 -8.33 4.46
N LEU A 30 1.01 -8.60 3.78
CA LEU A 30 2.34 -8.59 4.40
C LEU A 30 2.77 -7.18 4.83
N MET A 31 2.48 -6.17 4.01
CA MET A 31 2.77 -4.77 4.30
C MET A 31 1.97 -4.28 5.51
N ILE A 32 0.66 -4.56 5.55
CA ILE A 32 -0.22 -4.28 6.69
C ILE A 32 0.33 -4.92 7.97
N GLY A 33 0.65 -6.22 7.91
CA GLY A 33 1.23 -6.94 9.05
C GLY A 33 2.54 -6.30 9.52
N THR A 34 3.40 -5.92 8.57
CA THR A 34 4.67 -5.25 8.86
C THR A 34 4.47 -3.89 9.52
N PHE A 35 3.50 -3.09 9.06
CA PHE A 35 3.13 -1.82 9.68
C PHE A 35 2.65 -2.00 11.12
N PHE A 36 1.77 -2.96 11.39
CA PHE A 36 1.27 -3.20 12.75
C PHE A 36 2.32 -3.76 13.69
N VAL A 37 3.12 -4.73 13.25
CA VAL A 37 4.26 -5.24 14.04
C VAL A 37 5.23 -4.11 14.34
N THR A 38 5.58 -3.29 13.35
CA THR A 38 6.49 -2.16 13.53
C THR A 38 5.89 -1.10 14.45
N GLY A 39 4.60 -0.82 14.35
CA GLY A 39 3.87 0.04 15.29
C GLY A 39 4.01 -0.43 16.73
N ALA A 40 3.82 -1.74 16.99
CA ALA A 40 4.03 -2.31 18.31
C ALA A 40 5.50 -2.19 18.78
N LEU A 41 6.47 -2.47 17.90
CA LEU A 41 7.90 -2.35 18.21
C LEU A 41 8.35 -0.90 18.45
N PHE A 42 7.72 0.08 17.82
CA PHE A 42 8.05 1.49 17.98
C PHE A 42 7.37 2.09 19.22
N TRP A 43 6.32 1.45 19.75
CA TRP A 43 5.41 1.99 20.76
C TRP A 43 6.09 2.58 22.01
N ARG A 44 7.15 1.95 22.51
CA ARG A 44 7.89 2.38 23.70
C ARG A 44 9.05 3.34 23.41
N ARG A 45 9.60 3.34 22.19
CA ARG A 45 10.81 4.10 21.83
C ARG A 45 10.52 5.40 21.09
N ASN A 46 9.51 5.39 20.23
CA ASN A 46 9.12 6.52 19.42
C ASN A 46 7.62 6.45 19.16
N ARG A 47 6.84 7.05 20.08
CA ARG A 47 5.39 6.98 20.06
C ARG A 47 4.80 7.59 18.78
N ARG A 48 5.44 8.61 18.22
CA ARG A 48 5.01 9.27 16.99
C ARG A 48 5.16 8.33 15.78
N ALA A 49 6.33 7.73 15.63
CA ALA A 49 6.56 6.73 14.58
C ALA A 49 5.64 5.51 14.75
N ALA A 50 5.36 5.09 15.98
CA ALA A 50 4.43 4.00 16.25
C ALA A 50 3.00 4.30 15.77
N ILE A 51 2.47 5.47 16.12
CA ILE A 51 1.15 5.93 15.67
C ILE A 51 1.12 6.03 14.15
N SER A 52 2.15 6.62 13.53
CA SER A 52 2.26 6.69 12.06
C SER A 52 2.21 5.31 11.40
N ALA A 53 2.91 4.32 11.95
CA ALA A 53 2.91 2.97 11.40
C ALA A 53 1.52 2.33 11.49
N LEU A 54 0.81 2.52 12.62
CA LEU A 54 -0.57 2.04 12.78
C LEU A 54 -1.54 2.76 11.83
N MET A 55 -1.37 4.07 11.63
CA MET A 55 -2.19 4.84 10.68
C MET A 55 -1.98 4.38 9.23
N CYS A 56 -0.72 4.23 8.80
CA CYS A 56 -0.39 3.73 7.47
C CYS A 56 -0.93 2.31 7.25
N GLY A 57 -0.68 1.39 8.20
CA GLY A 57 -1.19 0.02 8.14
C GLY A 57 -2.72 -0.05 8.17
N GLY A 58 -3.38 0.80 8.96
CA GLY A 58 -4.84 0.87 9.01
C GLY A 58 -5.46 1.39 7.71
N ALA A 59 -4.82 2.38 7.08
CA ALA A 59 -5.27 2.91 5.79
C ALA A 59 -5.08 1.88 4.66
N GLU A 60 -3.93 1.19 4.63
CA GLU A 60 -3.66 0.11 3.68
C GLU A 60 -4.59 -1.10 3.90
N LEU A 61 -4.87 -1.46 5.15
CA LEU A 61 -5.87 -2.48 5.50
C LEU A 61 -7.25 -2.10 4.99
N THR A 62 -7.66 -0.85 5.20
CA THR A 62 -8.97 -0.37 4.72
C THR A 62 -9.06 -0.46 3.20
N ASN A 63 -8.01 -0.01 2.48
CA ASN A 63 -7.94 -0.12 1.02
C ASN A 63 -8.02 -1.58 0.57
N THR A 64 -7.29 -2.47 1.24
CA THR A 64 -7.22 -3.91 0.96
C THR A 64 -8.57 -4.61 1.18
N LEU A 65 -9.18 -4.43 2.35
CA LEU A 65 -10.44 -5.07 2.70
C LEU A 65 -11.58 -4.65 1.77
N PHE A 66 -11.54 -3.42 1.25
CA PHE A 66 -12.59 -2.90 0.38
C PHE A 66 -12.38 -3.14 -1.11
N THR A 67 -11.32 -3.85 -1.50
CA THR A 67 -10.95 -4.05 -2.90
C THR A 67 -11.49 -5.35 -3.49
N ASP A 68 -11.90 -5.30 -4.76
CA ASP A 68 -12.42 -6.42 -5.55
C ASP A 68 -11.35 -7.42 -6.06
N TYR A 69 -10.45 -7.87 -5.18
CA TYR A 69 -9.39 -8.82 -5.50
C TYR A 69 -9.36 -10.02 -4.54
N PRO A 70 -8.57 -11.09 -4.79
CA PRO A 70 -8.48 -12.22 -3.87
C PRO A 70 -8.08 -11.77 -2.46
N GLY A 71 -8.92 -12.08 -1.46
CA GLY A 71 -8.69 -11.69 -0.06
C GLY A 71 -9.38 -10.40 0.37
N GLY A 72 -10.01 -9.64 -0.54
CA GLY A 72 -10.91 -8.55 -0.16
C GLY A 72 -12.16 -9.07 0.56
N VAL A 73 -12.71 -8.27 1.47
CA VAL A 73 -13.86 -8.65 2.32
C VAL A 73 -15.16 -8.00 1.83
N ALA A 74 -15.14 -6.71 1.50
CA ALA A 74 -16.31 -5.99 1.00
C ALA A 74 -15.93 -5.26 -0.31
N PRO A 75 -16.18 -5.85 -1.50
CA PRO A 75 -15.61 -5.39 -2.78
C PRO A 75 -16.30 -4.13 -3.32
N VAL A 76 -16.08 -2.99 -2.68
CA VAL A 76 -16.66 -1.68 -3.03
C VAL A 76 -15.74 -0.89 -3.98
N ILE A 77 -14.43 -1.14 -3.92
CA ILE A 77 -13.39 -0.49 -4.71
C ILE A 77 -12.87 -1.45 -5.79
N SER A 78 -12.78 -0.97 -7.02
CA SER A 78 -12.13 -1.74 -8.10
C SER A 78 -10.60 -1.76 -7.94
N PHE A 79 -9.93 -2.83 -8.35
CA PHE A 79 -8.49 -3.00 -8.24
C PHE A 79 -7.69 -1.93 -8.99
N PRO A 80 -8.11 -1.46 -10.18
CA PRO A 80 -7.48 -0.28 -10.79
C PRO A 80 -7.61 0.99 -9.96
N PHE A 81 -8.67 1.13 -9.15
CA PHE A 81 -8.84 2.27 -8.24
C PHE A 81 -8.03 2.09 -6.94
N HIS A 82 -7.98 0.88 -6.37
CA HIS A 82 -7.05 0.51 -5.29
C HIS A 82 -5.62 0.95 -5.60
N ARG A 83 -5.12 0.63 -6.79
CA ARG A 83 -3.78 1.06 -7.25
C ARG A 83 -3.56 2.56 -7.30
N LYS A 84 -4.62 3.35 -7.56
CA LYS A 84 -4.53 4.81 -7.49
C LYS A 84 -4.41 5.27 -6.04
N ILE A 85 -5.13 4.61 -5.13
CA ILE A 85 -5.05 4.85 -3.69
C ILE A 85 -3.65 4.48 -3.17
N ASP A 86 -3.03 3.40 -3.67
CA ASP A 86 -1.68 3.00 -3.25
C ASP A 86 -0.62 4.08 -3.49
N PHE A 87 -0.69 4.81 -4.60
CA PHE A 87 0.21 5.95 -4.81
C PHE A 87 -0.02 7.06 -3.77
N GLY A 88 -1.27 7.27 -3.36
CA GLY A 88 -1.60 8.16 -2.25
C GLY A 88 -1.07 7.65 -0.90
N LEU A 89 -1.21 6.35 -0.63
CA LEU A 89 -0.69 5.70 0.58
C LEU A 89 0.83 5.72 0.62
N ALA A 90 1.50 5.53 -0.51
CA ALA A 90 2.95 5.66 -0.62
C ALA A 90 3.40 7.10 -0.30
N ALA A 91 2.72 8.09 -0.88
CA ALA A 91 3.00 9.49 -0.59
C ALA A 91 2.77 9.83 0.90
N MET A 92 1.63 9.40 1.47
CA MET A 92 1.31 9.57 2.89
C MET A 92 2.37 8.91 3.78
N THR A 93 2.75 7.67 3.48
CA THR A 93 3.75 6.93 4.25
C THR A 93 5.09 7.65 4.23
N ALA A 94 5.53 8.13 3.07
CA ALA A 94 6.80 8.84 2.96
C ALA A 94 6.80 10.23 3.62
N THR A 95 5.66 10.88 3.83
CA THR A 95 5.59 12.19 4.51
C THR A 95 5.33 12.10 6.02
N MET A 96 4.96 10.92 6.55
CA MET A 96 4.73 10.75 7.98
C MET A 96 5.92 11.16 8.86
N PRO A 97 7.18 10.83 8.51
CA PRO A 97 8.34 11.24 9.30
C PRO A 97 8.47 12.76 9.46
N GLU A 98 8.24 13.54 8.40
CA GLU A 98 8.23 15.01 8.52
C GLU A 98 6.99 15.50 9.27
N PHE A 99 5.81 15.02 8.88
CA PHE A 99 4.52 15.46 9.45
C PHE A 99 4.44 15.25 10.96
N MET A 100 4.96 14.12 11.44
CA MET A 100 4.98 13.77 12.86
C MET A 100 6.34 14.10 13.52
N SER A 101 7.20 14.86 12.84
CA SER A 101 8.47 15.36 13.37
C SER A 101 9.38 14.27 13.95
N PHE A 102 9.57 13.18 13.20
CA PHE A 102 10.55 12.13 13.51
C PHE A 102 11.52 11.81 12.35
N HIS A 103 11.59 12.65 11.30
CA HIS A 103 12.45 12.42 10.13
C HIS A 103 13.94 12.23 10.48
N GLY A 104 14.42 12.85 11.57
CA GLY A 104 15.80 12.73 12.05
C GLY A 104 16.08 11.46 12.86
N HIS A 105 15.05 10.63 13.12
CA HIS A 105 15.17 9.42 13.93
C HIS A 105 15.42 8.17 13.07
N PRO A 106 15.98 7.09 13.65
CA PRO A 106 16.20 5.83 12.94
C PRO A 106 14.93 5.23 12.32
N GLU A 107 13.77 5.46 12.93
CA GLU A 107 12.48 4.97 12.45
C GLU A 107 12.09 5.53 11.08
N ASN A 108 12.59 6.70 10.68
CA ASN A 108 12.34 7.30 9.37
C ASN A 108 12.62 6.32 8.20
N LYS A 109 13.70 5.53 8.32
CA LYS A 109 14.11 4.57 7.29
C LYS A 109 12.99 3.59 6.95
N PHE A 110 12.24 3.14 7.95
CA PHE A 110 11.11 2.23 7.74
C PHE A 110 10.07 2.84 6.79
N PHE A 111 9.64 4.07 7.05
CA PHE A 111 8.62 4.75 6.26
C PHE A 111 9.09 5.05 4.83
N VAL A 112 10.33 5.51 4.67
CA VAL A 112 10.94 5.74 3.36
C VAL A 112 11.00 4.45 2.55
N THR A 113 11.42 3.34 3.18
CA THR A 113 11.47 2.02 2.53
C THR A 113 10.08 1.51 2.17
N GLN A 114 9.10 1.60 3.08
CA GLN A 114 7.75 1.12 2.79
C GLN A 114 7.08 1.91 1.67
N ALA A 115 7.25 3.24 1.65
CA ALA A 115 6.73 4.06 0.57
C ALA A 115 7.33 3.70 -0.80
N ALA A 116 8.62 3.36 -0.84
CA ALA A 116 9.25 2.86 -2.06
C ALA A 116 8.67 1.49 -2.46
N ILE A 117 8.52 0.55 -1.52
CA ILE A 117 7.93 -0.76 -1.81
C ILE A 117 6.51 -0.65 -2.36
N ILE A 118 5.63 0.13 -1.71
CA ILE A 118 4.25 0.37 -2.17
C ILE A 118 4.28 0.93 -3.60
N THR A 119 5.13 1.92 -3.87
CA THR A 119 5.28 2.52 -5.21
C THR A 119 5.71 1.48 -6.25
N ALA A 120 6.73 0.68 -5.93
CA ALA A 120 7.27 -0.34 -6.82
C ALA A 120 6.24 -1.43 -7.11
N VAL A 121 5.60 -1.97 -6.09
CA VAL A 121 4.58 -3.03 -6.21
C VAL A 121 3.41 -2.51 -7.05
N THR A 122 2.92 -1.30 -6.76
CA THR A 122 1.86 -0.65 -7.53
C THR A 122 2.25 -0.50 -8.99
N ASN A 123 3.47 -0.06 -9.28
CA ASN A 123 3.93 0.12 -10.65
C ASN A 123 4.12 -1.21 -11.38
N LEU A 124 4.70 -2.23 -10.75
CA LEU A 124 5.02 -3.52 -11.37
C LEU A 124 3.82 -4.46 -11.50
N THR A 125 2.67 -4.05 -10.97
CA THR A 125 1.43 -4.83 -11.02
C THR A 125 0.72 -4.76 -12.36
N ASN A 126 0.43 -5.93 -12.90
CA ASN A 126 -0.39 -6.13 -14.08
C ASN A 126 -1.88 -6.10 -13.68
N THR A 127 -2.65 -5.20 -14.27
CA THR A 127 -4.09 -5.02 -14.00
C THR A 127 -5.00 -5.95 -14.78
N GLY A 128 -4.48 -6.83 -15.65
CA GLY A 128 -5.26 -7.87 -16.32
C GLY A 128 -6.62 -7.37 -16.82
N ARG A 129 -6.62 -6.48 -17.84
CA ARG A 129 -7.79 -5.90 -18.53
C ARG A 129 -9.16 -6.49 -18.10
N ARG A 130 -9.89 -5.77 -17.24
CA ARG A 130 -11.38 -5.75 -17.08
C ARG A 130 -12.16 -7.04 -16.73
N ARG A 131 -11.59 -8.24 -16.59
CA ARG A 131 -12.44 -9.46 -16.58
C ARG A 131 -13.18 -9.79 -15.26
N CYS A 132 -12.60 -9.57 -14.08
CA CYS A 132 -13.16 -10.18 -12.85
C CYS A 132 -14.41 -9.48 -12.27
N PHE A 133 -14.48 -8.15 -12.33
CA PHE A 133 -15.56 -7.38 -11.67
C PHE A 133 -16.93 -7.50 -12.37
N SER A 134 -16.92 -7.67 -13.70
CA SER A 134 -18.14 -7.89 -14.49
C SER A 134 -18.74 -9.28 -14.23
N GLU A 135 -17.89 -10.28 -14.03
CA GLU A 135 -18.29 -11.68 -13.97
C GLU A 135 -18.94 -12.03 -12.63
N LYS A 136 -18.35 -11.63 -11.50
CA LYS A 136 -18.95 -11.84 -10.17
C LYS A 136 -20.28 -11.09 -9.97
N ARG A 137 -20.40 -9.87 -10.52
CA ARG A 137 -21.66 -9.10 -10.41
C ARG A 137 -22.76 -9.66 -11.31
N ARG A 138 -22.41 -10.22 -12.48
CA ARG A 138 -23.36 -10.94 -13.35
C ARG A 138 -23.85 -12.24 -12.74
N LEU A 139 -22.98 -12.97 -12.03
CA LEU A 139 -23.33 -14.25 -11.41
C LEU A 139 -24.10 -14.09 -10.08
N GLY A 140 -24.01 -12.94 -9.41
CA GLY A 140 -24.81 -12.63 -8.21
C GLY A 140 -26.13 -11.91 -8.50
N ALA A 141 -26.43 -11.61 -9.77
CA ALA A 141 -27.66 -10.95 -10.22
C ALA A 141 -28.52 -11.86 -11.12
N ALA A 142 -28.16 -13.15 -11.22
CA ALA A 142 -28.89 -14.22 -11.89
C ALA A 142 -29.33 -15.25 -10.85
#